data_AF-A0A1V5SDV4-F1
#
_entry.id   AF-A0A1V5SDV4-F1
#
_cell.length_a   1.000
_cell.length_b   1.000
_cell.length_c   1.000
_cell.angle_alpha   90.00
_cell.angle_beta   90.00
_cell.angle_gamma   90.00
#
_symmetry.space_group_name_H-M   'P 1'
#
loop_
_entity.id
_entity.type
_entity.pdbx_description
1 polymer ?
#
loop_
_entity_poly.entity_id
_entity_poly.type
_entity_poly.pdbx_seq_one_letter_code
_entity_poly.pdbx_strand_id
1 'polypeptide(L)'
;MMQREKIMAALLASYMGMVVVSTWAEPIKDFFEGKKTVANTWVESDASPATIKIILFLTIVAIVAAKADIAIGRDNAMAPIEILLYSLITGVLIASTVFSYLPENSQNAIMAQTKIVHFLKDYRTLWLLAPIILILVVTSRRRSY
;
A
#
# COMPACT_ATOMS: atom_id res chain seq x y z
N MET A 1 -13.72 2.67 19.13
CA MET A 1 -14.28 2.16 17.86
C MET A 1 -13.73 2.83 16.60
N MET A 2 -12.97 3.91 16.75
CA MET A 2 -12.09 4.56 15.76
C MET A 2 -11.08 3.65 15.04
N GLN A 3 -10.63 2.55 15.65
CA GLN A 3 -9.51 1.76 15.14
C GLN A 3 -9.88 0.83 13.97
N ARG A 4 -11.07 0.22 13.97
CA ARG A 4 -11.48 -0.71 12.92
C ARG A 4 -11.55 -0.04 11.54
N GLU A 5 -12.30 1.05 11.48
CA GLU A 5 -12.54 1.79 10.25
C GLU A 5 -11.26 2.41 9.72
N LYS A 6 -10.39 2.89 10.63
CA LYS A 6 -9.04 3.34 10.28
C LYS A 6 -8.20 2.25 9.65
N ILE A 7 -8.27 1.02 10.15
CA ILE A 7 -7.49 -0.06 9.58
C ILE A 7 -8.07 -0.52 8.24
N MET A 8 -9.40 -0.64 8.12
CA MET A 8 -10.04 -0.93 6.83
C MET A 8 -9.72 0.14 5.79
N ALA A 9 -9.71 1.41 6.21
CA ALA A 9 -9.33 2.52 5.37
C ALA A 9 -7.85 2.50 5.00
N ALA A 10 -6.94 2.16 5.92
CA ALA A 10 -5.51 2.03 5.63
C ALA A 10 -5.22 0.87 4.67
N LEU A 11 -5.99 -0.21 4.78
CA LEU A 11 -5.93 -1.36 3.89
C LEU A 11 -6.46 -1.02 2.49
N LEU A 12 -7.59 -0.29 2.39
CA LEU A 12 -8.09 0.26 1.14
C LEU A 12 -7.14 1.31 0.53
N ALA A 13 -6.55 2.16 1.37
CA ALA A 13 -5.54 3.14 0.98
C ALA A 13 -4.31 2.48 0.37
N SER A 14 -3.85 1.40 0.99
CA SER A 14 -2.72 0.60 0.49
C SER A 14 -3.06 -0.05 -0.86
N TYR A 15 -4.27 -0.58 -1.02
CA TYR A 15 -4.71 -1.16 -2.30
C TYR A 15 -4.83 -0.09 -3.40
N MET A 16 -5.48 1.03 -3.11
CA MET A 16 -5.58 2.15 -4.05
C MET A 16 -4.22 2.72 -4.40
N GLY A 17 -3.32 2.86 -3.41
CA GLY A 17 -1.94 3.28 -3.63
C GLY A 17 -1.21 2.34 -4.59
N MET A 18 -1.34 1.02 -4.44
CA MET A 18 -0.75 0.04 -5.36
C MET A 18 -1.27 0.22 -6.79
N VAL A 19 -2.59 0.32 -6.97
CA VAL A 19 -3.21 0.49 -8.30
C VAL A 19 -2.75 1.79 -8.93
N VAL A 20 -2.82 2.91 -8.21
CA VAL A 20 -2.44 4.22 -8.73
C VAL A 20 -0.95 4.24 -9.07
N VAL A 21 -0.07 3.69 -8.25
CA VAL A 21 1.37 3.60 -8.57
C VAL A 21 1.59 2.75 -9.82
N SER A 22 0.88 1.64 -9.98
CA SER A 22 1.02 0.79 -11.18
C SER A 22 0.64 1.51 -12.48
N THR A 23 -0.31 2.43 -12.43
CA THR A 23 -0.80 3.17 -13.60
C THR A 23 -0.05 4.50 -13.82
N TRP A 24 0.30 5.20 -12.74
CA TRP A 24 0.83 6.57 -12.79
C TRP A 24 2.34 6.68 -12.63
N ALA A 25 3.04 5.62 -12.20
CA ALA A 25 4.48 5.69 -12.00
C ALA A 25 5.24 5.99 -13.31
N GLU A 26 4.82 5.43 -14.44
CA GLU A 26 5.45 5.68 -15.74
C GLU A 26 5.24 7.11 -16.24
N PRO A 27 4.01 7.65 -16.32
CA PRO A 27 3.79 9.05 -16.67
C PRO A 27 4.51 10.05 -15.77
N ILE A 28 4.55 9.79 -14.46
CA ILE A 28 5.24 10.65 -13.49
C ILE A 28 6.76 10.56 -13.71
N LYS A 29 7.29 9.36 -13.91
CA LYS A 29 8.70 9.17 -14.24
C LYS A 29 9.07 9.90 -15.53
N ASP A 30 8.30 9.76 -16.60
CA ASP A 30 8.56 10.44 -17.88
C ASP A 30 8.46 11.97 -17.78
N PHE A 31 7.64 12.48 -16.85
CA PHE A 31 7.60 13.91 -16.49
C PHE A 31 8.89 14.38 -15.81
N PHE A 32 9.38 13.62 -14.82
CA PHE A 32 10.64 13.93 -14.12
C PHE A 32 11.90 13.67 -14.96
N GLU A 33 11.86 12.72 -15.90
CA GLU A 33 12.95 12.43 -16.85
C GLU A 33 12.96 13.39 -18.06
N GLY A 34 12.04 14.36 -18.12
CA GLY A 34 12.05 15.41 -19.15
C GLY A 34 11.66 14.96 -20.56
N LYS A 35 11.13 13.74 -20.75
CA LYS A 35 10.65 13.25 -22.06
C LYS A 35 9.41 13.98 -22.58
N LYS A 36 8.72 14.73 -21.71
CA LYS A 36 7.75 15.77 -22.10
C LYS A 36 8.21 17.13 -21.61
N THR A 37 8.74 17.93 -22.52
CA THR A 37 9.16 19.31 -22.29
C THR A 37 7.94 20.17 -21.91
N VAL A 38 7.77 20.47 -20.63
CA VAL A 38 6.90 21.56 -20.19
C VAL A 38 7.81 22.60 -19.53
N ALA A 39 8.07 23.68 -20.27
CA ALA A 39 8.71 24.91 -19.81
C ALA A 39 10.23 24.89 -19.50
N ASN A 40 11.06 24.37 -20.41
CA ASN A 40 12.47 24.77 -20.59
C ASN A 40 13.42 24.69 -19.35
N THR A 41 13.03 24.00 -18.28
CA THR A 41 13.90 23.71 -17.14
C THR A 41 14.21 22.22 -17.13
N TRP A 42 15.47 21.90 -17.39
CA TRP A 42 16.03 20.56 -17.30
C TRP A 42 16.07 20.15 -15.82
N VAL A 43 15.10 19.36 -15.39
CA VAL A 43 15.15 18.73 -14.06
C VAL A 43 15.82 17.38 -14.26
N GLU A 44 17.15 17.37 -14.30
CA GLU A 44 17.95 16.14 -14.22
C GLU A 44 17.88 15.62 -12.77
N SER A 45 16.76 14.98 -12.43
CA SER A 45 16.64 14.30 -11.15
C SER A 45 17.12 12.86 -11.31
N ASP A 46 18.27 12.52 -10.73
CA ASP A 46 18.76 11.15 -10.53
C ASP A 46 17.87 10.33 -9.56
N ALA A 47 16.60 10.70 -9.42
CA ALA A 47 15.64 9.98 -8.60
C ALA A 47 15.38 8.61 -9.22
N SER A 48 15.87 7.56 -8.55
CA SER A 48 15.66 6.20 -9.02
C SER A 48 14.15 5.92 -9.21
N PRO A 49 13.75 5.16 -10.25
CA PRO A 49 12.34 4.80 -10.47
C PRO A 49 11.68 4.11 -9.25
N ALA A 50 12.49 3.43 -8.43
CA ALA A 50 12.08 2.86 -7.16
C ALA A 50 11.64 3.93 -6.16
N THR A 51 12.45 4.98 -5.99
CA THR A 51 12.18 6.10 -5.09
C THR A 51 10.88 6.81 -5.47
N ILE A 52 10.65 7.06 -6.76
CA ILE A 52 9.41 7.69 -7.26
C ILE A 52 8.18 6.84 -6.89
N LYS A 53 8.25 5.52 -7.14
CA LYS A 53 7.16 4.59 -6.80
C LYS A 53 6.86 4.56 -5.31
N ILE A 54 7.90 4.53 -4.47
CA ILE A 54 7.75 4.51 -3.00
C ILE A 54 7.13 5.82 -2.50
N ILE A 55 7.64 6.98 -2.94
CA ILE A 55 7.10 8.28 -2.54
C ILE A 55 5.64 8.40 -2.96
N LEU A 56 5.33 8.11 -4.23
CA LEU A 56 3.97 8.17 -4.75
C LEU A 56 3.03 7.26 -3.95
N PHE A 57 3.46 6.03 -3.68
CA PHE A 57 2.70 5.08 -2.86
C PHE A 57 2.38 5.65 -1.48
N LEU A 58 3.40 6.13 -0.75
CA LEU A 58 3.24 6.67 0.59
C LEU A 58 2.35 7.91 0.60
N THR A 59 2.47 8.78 -0.40
CA THR A 59 1.62 9.96 -0.54
C THR A 59 0.15 9.58 -0.71
N ILE A 60 -0.18 8.62 -1.58
CA ILE A 60 -1.56 8.17 -1.79
C ILE A 60 -2.11 7.52 -0.52
N VAL A 61 -1.32 6.65 0.10
CA VAL A 61 -1.71 6.01 1.37
C VAL A 61 -2.00 7.06 2.43
N ALA A 62 -1.14 8.07 2.57
CA ALA A 62 -1.33 9.16 3.53
C ALA A 62 -2.58 10.00 3.24
N ILE A 63 -2.82 10.37 1.97
CA ILE A 63 -4.00 11.15 1.57
C ILE A 63 -5.29 10.38 1.86
N VAL A 64 -5.35 9.11 1.47
CA VAL A 64 -6.54 8.28 1.69
C VAL A 64 -6.75 8.02 3.19
N ALA A 65 -5.69 7.72 3.93
CA ALA A 65 -5.77 7.52 5.38
C ALA A 65 -6.25 8.78 6.10
N ALA A 66 -5.76 9.96 5.71
CA ALA A 66 -6.20 11.24 6.26
C ALA A 66 -7.67 11.53 5.96
N LYS A 67 -8.15 11.22 4.75
CA LYS A 67 -9.57 11.39 4.38
C LYS A 67 -10.50 10.40 5.10
N ALA A 68 -10.03 9.19 5.35
CA ALA A 68 -10.82 8.20 6.05
C ALA A 68 -11.06 8.52 7.53
N ASP A 69 -10.19 9.33 8.15
CA ASP A 69 -10.43 9.86 9.50
C ASP A 69 -11.65 10.82 9.55
N ILE A 70 -12.06 11.37 8.39
CA ILE A 70 -13.12 12.39 8.29
C ILE A 70 -14.51 11.76 8.04
N ALA A 71 -14.58 10.50 7.57
CA ALA A 71 -15.82 9.82 7.21
C ALA A 71 -16.29 8.83 8.30
N ILE A 72 -16.72 9.33 9.47
CA ILE A 72 -17.12 8.46 10.60
C ILE A 72 -18.62 8.61 10.89
N GLY A 73 -19.37 7.57 10.49
CA GLY A 73 -20.77 7.30 10.84
C GLY A 73 -20.86 6.06 11.74
N ARG A 74 -21.90 6.02 12.58
CA ARG A 74 -22.03 5.24 13.82
C ARG A 74 -22.34 3.73 13.59
N ASP A 75 -21.86 2.92 14.52
CA ASP A 75 -22.17 1.50 14.83
C ASP A 75 -21.45 0.36 14.07
N ASN A 76 -20.47 -0.26 14.74
CA ASN A 76 -20.39 -1.71 15.04
C ASN A 76 -19.07 -2.07 15.78
N ALA A 77 -19.18 -2.75 16.93
CA ALA A 77 -18.04 -3.18 17.75
C ALA A 77 -17.31 -4.38 17.11
N MET A 78 -16.01 -4.23 16.78
CA MET A 78 -15.11 -5.36 16.47
C MET A 78 -14.33 -5.79 17.71
N ALA A 79 -13.94 -7.07 17.75
CA ALA A 79 -13.16 -7.61 18.86
C ALA A 79 -11.70 -7.09 18.82
N PRO A 80 -11.03 -6.86 19.97
CA PRO A 80 -9.65 -6.37 20.03
C PRO A 80 -8.64 -7.22 19.24
N ILE A 81 -8.87 -8.54 19.18
CA ILE A 81 -8.04 -9.47 18.42
C ILE A 81 -8.09 -9.18 16.91
N GLU A 82 -9.26 -8.80 16.39
CA GLU A 82 -9.45 -8.50 14.97
C GLU A 82 -8.67 -7.23 14.60
N ILE A 83 -8.70 -6.21 15.45
CA ILE A 83 -7.96 -4.95 15.27
C ILE A 83 -6.45 -5.21 15.16
N LEU A 84 -5.92 -6.11 15.99
CA LEU A 84 -4.50 -6.48 15.94
C LEU A 84 -4.17 -7.21 14.63
N LEU A 85 -4.98 -8.19 14.23
CA LEU A 85 -4.83 -8.91 12.96
C LEU A 85 -4.85 -7.97 11.75
N TYR A 86 -5.83 -7.05 11.69
CA TYR A 86 -5.94 -6.13 10.57
C TYR A 86 -4.77 -5.15 10.50
N SER A 87 -4.31 -4.62 11.63
CA SER A 87 -3.17 -3.68 11.65
C SER A 87 -1.88 -4.36 11.22
N LEU A 88 -1.68 -5.61 11.65
CA LEU A 88 -0.57 -6.46 11.22
C LEU A 88 -0.62 -6.72 9.71
N ILE A 89 -1.77 -7.15 9.18
CA ILE A 89 -1.96 -7.38 7.73
C ILE A 89 -1.65 -6.11 6.94
N THR A 90 -2.10 -4.95 7.42
CA THR A 90 -1.90 -3.67 6.74
C THR A 90 -0.42 -3.27 6.73
N GLY A 91 0.27 -3.39 7.87
CA GLY A 91 1.71 -3.13 7.96
C GLY A 91 2.53 -4.06 7.07
N VAL A 92 2.20 -5.36 7.05
CA VAL A 92 2.85 -6.34 6.17
C VAL A 92 2.61 -6.01 4.70
N LEU A 93 1.40 -5.61 4.33
CA LEU A 93 1.06 -5.24 2.95
C LEU A 93 1.83 -4.01 2.48
N ILE A 94 1.91 -2.97 3.31
CA ILE A 94 2.70 -1.76 3.04
C ILE A 94 4.18 -2.13 2.90
N ALA A 95 4.73 -2.90 3.84
CA ALA A 95 6.12 -3.33 3.82
C ALA A 95 6.45 -4.18 2.58
N SER A 96 5.60 -5.14 2.23
CA SER A 96 5.76 -5.98 1.03
C SER A 96 5.71 -5.14 -0.25
N THR A 97 4.81 -4.16 -0.30
CA THR A 97 4.69 -3.25 -1.45
C THR A 97 5.94 -2.40 -1.63
N VAL A 98 6.42 -1.75 -0.55
CA VAL A 98 7.65 -0.95 -0.57
C VAL A 98 8.86 -1.82 -0.94
N PHE A 99 8.97 -3.02 -0.36
CA PHE A 99 10.04 -3.95 -0.68
C PHE A 99 10.03 -4.34 -2.17
N SER A 100 8.85 -4.54 -2.75
CA SER A 100 8.72 -4.89 -4.18
C SER A 100 9.14 -3.78 -5.13
N TYR A 101 9.21 -2.53 -4.66
CA TYR A 101 9.67 -1.40 -5.45
C TYR A 101 11.18 -1.18 -5.37
N LEU A 102 11.88 -1.82 -4.42
CA LEU A 102 13.33 -1.70 -4.31
C LEU A 102 14.06 -2.36 -5.50
N PRO A 103 15.26 -1.87 -5.88
CA PRO A 103 16.12 -2.53 -6.86
C PRO A 103 16.52 -3.94 -6.40
N GLU A 104 16.71 -4.86 -7.37
CA GLU A 104 17.01 -6.28 -7.08
C GLU A 104 18.26 -6.46 -6.20
N ASN A 105 19.30 -5.63 -6.40
CA ASN A 105 20.50 -5.65 -5.57
C ASN A 105 20.21 -5.38 -4.08
N SER A 106 19.35 -4.39 -3.81
CA SER A 106 18.93 -4.05 -2.45
C SER A 106 18.03 -5.14 -1.87
N GLN A 107 17.13 -5.72 -2.68
CA GLN A 107 16.29 -6.83 -2.24
C GLN A 107 17.14 -8.03 -1.81
N ASN A 108 18.13 -8.42 -2.61
CA ASN A 108 18.99 -9.56 -2.32
C ASN A 108 19.85 -9.34 -1.07
N ALA A 109 20.36 -8.12 -0.86
CA ALA A 109 21.11 -7.76 0.35
C ALA A 109 20.26 -7.85 1.62
N ILE A 110 18.98 -7.49 1.54
CA ILE A 110 18.03 -7.57 2.66
C ILE A 110 17.58 -9.02 2.89
N MET A 111 17.32 -9.79 1.82
CA MET A 111 16.93 -11.20 1.89
C MET A 111 18.03 -12.05 2.53
N ALA A 112 19.30 -11.78 2.21
CA ALA A 112 20.44 -12.48 2.81
C ALA A 112 20.52 -12.32 4.34
N GLN A 113 19.94 -11.24 4.89
CA GLN A 113 19.99 -10.93 6.32
C GLN A 113 18.71 -11.32 7.06
N THR A 114 17.56 -11.48 6.37
CA THR A 114 16.26 -11.53 7.04
C THR A 114 15.32 -12.62 6.49
N LYS A 115 15.01 -13.63 7.31
CA LYS A 115 14.08 -14.73 6.96
C LYS A 115 12.63 -14.30 6.76
N ILE A 116 12.19 -13.23 7.43
CA ILE A 116 10.83 -12.67 7.28
C ILE A 116 10.59 -12.13 5.87
N VAL A 117 11.63 -11.63 5.21
CA VAL A 117 11.54 -11.02 3.89
C VAL A 117 11.35 -12.09 2.80
N HIS A 118 11.95 -13.27 2.99
CA HIS A 118 11.64 -14.44 2.15
C HIS A 118 10.14 -14.77 2.18
N PHE A 119 9.54 -14.81 3.37
CA PHE A 119 8.10 -15.05 3.50
C PHE A 119 7.25 -13.96 2.83
N LEU A 120 7.67 -12.69 2.90
CA LEU A 120 6.97 -11.59 2.22
C LEU A 120 7.00 -11.71 0.69
N LYS A 121 8.09 -12.23 0.13
CA LYS A 121 8.25 -12.39 -1.33
C LYS A 121 7.45 -13.60 -1.85
N ASP A 122 7.60 -14.75 -1.21
CA ASP A 122 7.00 -16.01 -1.66
C ASP A 122 5.46 -15.99 -1.55
N TYR A 123 4.92 -15.31 -0.54
CA TYR A 123 3.48 -15.24 -0.28
C TYR A 123 2.84 -13.94 -0.80
N ARG A 124 3.55 -13.14 -1.61
CA ARG A 124 3.06 -11.82 -2.08
C ARG A 124 1.68 -11.89 -2.73
N THR A 125 1.43 -12.91 -3.56
CA THR A 125 0.13 -13.13 -4.21
C THR A 125 -0.97 -13.38 -3.18
N LEU A 126 -0.67 -14.13 -2.12
CA LEU A 126 -1.63 -14.38 -1.03
C LEU A 126 -1.90 -13.11 -0.22
N TRP A 127 -0.89 -12.26 0.02
CA TRP A 127 -1.07 -10.96 0.67
C TRP A 127 -1.89 -9.98 -0.16
N LEU A 128 -1.75 -10.01 -1.49
CA LEU A 128 -2.57 -9.22 -2.41
C LEU A 128 -4.04 -9.67 -2.43
N LEU A 129 -4.28 -10.98 -2.28
CA LEU A 129 -5.64 -11.56 -2.26
C LEU A 129 -6.31 -11.50 -0.89
N ALA A 130 -5.54 -11.51 0.20
CA ALA A 130 -6.02 -11.43 1.58
C ALA A 130 -7.08 -10.32 1.82
N PRO A 131 -6.89 -9.07 1.35
CA PRO A 131 -7.90 -8.02 1.54
C PRO A 131 -9.23 -8.31 0.82
N ILE A 132 -9.20 -8.95 -0.36
CA ILE A 132 -10.41 -9.33 -1.11
C ILE A 132 -11.18 -10.42 -0.36
N ILE A 133 -10.47 -11.44 0.13
CA ILE A 133 -11.05 -12.53 0.92
C ILE A 133 -11.68 -11.98 2.20
N LEU A 134 -11.01 -11.05 2.87
CA LEU A 134 -11.53 -10.40 4.08
C LEU A 134 -12.83 -9.64 3.83
N ILE A 135 -12.91 -8.85 2.75
CA ILE A 135 -14.14 -8.13 2.38
C ILE A 135 -15.28 -9.11 2.11
N LEU A 136 -15.02 -10.22 1.42
CA LEU A 136 -16.02 -11.26 1.15
C LEU A 136 -16.53 -11.90 2.45
N VAL A 137 -15.63 -12.26 3.37
CA VAL A 137 -16.01 -12.87 4.66
C VAL A 137 -16.84 -11.90 5.50
N VAL A 138 -16.42 -10.64 5.62
CA VAL A 138 -17.14 -9.62 6.39
C VAL A 138 -18.51 -9.31 5.78
N THR A 139 -18.61 -9.24 4.45
CA THR A 139 -19.87 -8.96 3.75
C THR A 139 -20.85 -10.12 3.85
N SER A 140 -20.36 -11.37 3.79
CA SER A 140 -21.21 -12.57 3.92
C SER A 140 -21.89 -12.65 5.30
N ARG A 141 -21.21 -12.23 6.38
CA ARG A 141 -21.78 -12.21 7.74
C ARG A 141 -22.86 -11.15 7.92
N ARG A 142 -22.81 -10.04 7.17
CA ARG A 142 -23.82 -8.97 7.24
C ARG A 142 -25.14 -9.32 6.57
N ARG A 143 -25.16 -10.26 5.63
CA ARG A 143 -26.37 -10.65 4.88
C ARG A 143 -27.24 -11.68 5.61
N SER A 144 -26.79 -12.19 6.75
CA SER A 144 -27.45 -13.27 7.50
C SER A 144 -28.25 -12.77 8.73
N TYR A 145 -28.46 -11.46 8.86
CA TYR A 145 -29.34 -10.84 9.86
C TYR A 145 -30.45 -10.06 9.15
#